data_AF-A0A6N6VR75-F1
#
_entry.id   AF-A0A6N6VR75-F1
#
_cell.length_a   1.000
_cell.length_b   1.000
_cell.length_c   1.000
_cell.angle_alpha   90.00
_cell.angle_beta   90.00
_cell.angle_gamma   90.00
#
_symmetry.space_group_name_H-M   'P 1'
#
loop_
_entity.id
_entity.type
_entity.pdbx_description
1 polymer ?
#
loop_
_entity_poly.entity_id
_entity_poly.type
_entity_poly.pdbx_seq_one_letter_code
_entity_poly.pdbx_strand_id
1 'polypeptide(L)'
;MEVKVLFFAKILISNGNSSIYFALKNNELPSLSIHNNSIIDCVQKYNLKRHEEFDSLVNKNFSLRYLIEWQTQLKDLLPSDILFNNESISLNWMLFPQAVKLLSNGKEKNFLQLAVQYISNGGIDQNVIAADYDEAFIKVLQKKLDS
;
A
#
# COMPACT_ATOMS: atom_id res chain seq x y z
N MET A 1 -16.21 3.50 -11.67
CA MET A 1 -14.82 3.25 -12.09
C MET A 1 -14.14 2.49 -10.98
N GLU A 2 -13.35 1.47 -11.28
CA GLU A 2 -12.66 0.67 -10.26
C GLU A 2 -11.24 1.19 -10.06
N VAL A 3 -10.85 1.40 -8.80
CA VAL A 3 -9.50 1.87 -8.43
C VAL A 3 -8.83 0.89 -7.49
N LYS A 4 -7.52 0.71 -7.63
CA LYS A 4 -6.74 -0.14 -6.72
C LYS A 4 -6.26 0.68 -5.53
N VAL A 5 -6.46 0.17 -4.34
CA VAL A 5 -6.06 0.84 -3.09
C VAL A 5 -5.12 -0.06 -2.30
N LEU A 6 -3.94 0.46 -2.00
CA LEU A 6 -3.01 -0.18 -1.09
C LEU A 6 -3.20 0.42 0.30
N PHE A 7 -3.96 -0.29 1.13
CA PHE A 7 -4.04 0.05 2.55
C PHE A 7 -2.80 -0.45 3.28
N PHE A 8 -2.25 0.40 4.14
CA PHE A 8 -1.15 0.01 5.01
C PHE A 8 -1.32 0.57 6.42
N ALA A 9 -0.60 -0.01 7.37
CA ALA A 9 -0.50 0.49 8.74
C ALA A 9 0.93 0.36 9.25
N LYS A 10 1.44 1.41 9.89
CA LYS A 10 2.75 1.42 10.53
C LYS A 10 2.56 1.36 12.04
N ILE A 11 2.95 0.25 12.65
CA ILE A 11 2.76 0.00 14.09
C ILE A 11 4.11 0.00 14.78
N LEU A 12 4.27 0.88 15.77
CA LEU A 12 5.46 0.94 16.62
C LEU A 12 5.47 -0.24 17.58
N ILE A 13 6.60 -0.95 17.64
CA ILE A 13 6.87 -2.03 18.57
C ILE A 13 7.67 -1.45 19.74
N SER A 14 7.51 -2.02 20.93
CA SER A 14 8.09 -1.59 22.21
C SER A 14 9.60 -1.30 22.20
N ASN A 15 10.33 -1.82 21.19
CA ASN A 15 11.78 -1.72 21.07
C ASN A 15 12.22 -0.57 20.15
N GLY A 16 11.31 0.33 19.76
CA GLY A 16 11.57 1.43 18.81
C GLY A 16 11.49 1.04 17.33
N ASN A 17 11.37 -0.25 17.02
CA ASN A 17 11.15 -0.74 15.66
C ASN A 17 9.70 -0.54 15.22
N SER A 18 9.45 -0.43 13.91
CA SER A 18 8.10 -0.39 13.35
C SER A 18 7.84 -1.60 12.46
N SER A 19 6.66 -2.21 12.59
CA SER A 19 6.14 -3.19 11.64
C SER A 19 5.19 -2.51 10.67
N ILE A 20 5.36 -2.78 9.37
CA ILE A 20 4.46 -2.29 8.32
C ILE A 20 3.59 -3.44 7.84
N TYR A 21 2.28 -3.27 7.98
CA TYR A 21 1.27 -4.20 7.50
C TYR A 21 0.59 -3.64 6.25
N PHE A 22 0.26 -4.52 5.31
CA PHE A 22 -0.49 -4.21 4.10
C PHE A 22 -1.74 -5.07 4.04
N ALA A 23 -2.86 -4.50 3.60
CA ALA A 23 -4.10 -5.23 3.44
C ALA A 23 -4.21 -5.81 2.03
N LEU A 24 -4.53 -7.11 1.93
CA LEU A 24 -4.83 -7.81 0.68
C LEU A 24 -6.25 -8.37 0.69
N LYS A 25 -6.87 -8.45 -0.50
CA LYS A 25 -8.14 -9.15 -0.75
C LYS A 25 -7.85 -10.32 -1.69
N ASN A 26 -8.05 -11.56 -1.24
CA ASN A 26 -7.83 -12.77 -2.07
C ASN A 26 -6.47 -12.79 -2.81
N ASN A 27 -5.38 -12.41 -2.12
CA ASN A 27 -4.03 -12.29 -2.69
C ASN A 27 -3.86 -11.23 -3.80
N GLU A 28 -4.75 -10.25 -3.86
CA GLU A 28 -4.67 -9.07 -4.72
C GLU A 28 -4.78 -7.79 -3.90
N LEU A 29 -4.42 -6.66 -4.51
CA LEU A 29 -4.72 -5.36 -3.93
C LEU A 29 -6.24 -5.11 -3.89
N PRO A 30 -6.78 -4.62 -2.75
CA PRO A 30 -8.17 -4.21 -2.67
C PRO A 30 -8.56 -3.26 -3.79
N SER A 31 -9.75 -3.47 -4.33
CA SER A 31 -10.30 -2.67 -5.43
C SER A 31 -11.60 -2.05 -4.96
N LEU A 32 -11.77 -0.75 -5.22
CA LEU A 32 -12.94 0.02 -4.83
C LEU A 32 -13.68 0.51 -6.06
N SER A 33 -14.99 0.26 -6.12
CA SER A 33 -15.88 0.96 -7.02
C SER A 33 -16.11 2.39 -6.52
N ILE A 34 -15.52 3.37 -7.21
CA ILE A 34 -15.75 4.79 -6.92
C ILE A 34 -16.61 5.45 -8.01
N HIS A 35 -17.51 6.32 -7.58
CA HIS A 35 -18.19 7.28 -8.44
C HIS A 35 -17.37 8.59 -8.42
N ASN A 36 -17.09 9.17 -9.60
CA ASN A 36 -16.40 10.44 -9.80
C ASN A 36 -15.29 10.79 -8.78
N ASN A 37 -14.10 10.18 -8.91
CA ASN A 37 -12.86 10.58 -8.22
C ASN A 37 -12.87 10.68 -6.68
N SER A 38 -13.91 10.26 -5.97
CA SER A 38 -13.96 10.48 -4.52
C SER A 38 -13.46 9.27 -3.72
N ILE A 39 -12.16 8.96 -3.83
CA ILE A 39 -11.48 8.22 -2.76
C ILE A 39 -11.56 8.98 -1.42
N ILE A 40 -11.79 10.30 -1.50
CA ILE A 40 -11.99 11.23 -0.40
C ILE A 40 -13.09 10.76 0.56
N ASP A 41 -14.22 10.26 0.06
CA ASP A 41 -15.31 9.77 0.93
C ASP A 41 -14.87 8.57 1.76
N CYS A 42 -14.05 7.67 1.19
CA CYS A 42 -13.48 6.53 1.91
C CYS A 42 -12.50 7.00 2.99
N VAL A 43 -11.63 7.95 2.63
CA VAL A 43 -10.66 8.56 3.54
C VAL A 43 -11.35 9.23 4.72
N GLN A 44 -12.41 10.00 4.47
CA GLN A 44 -13.17 10.70 5.50
C GLN A 44 -13.96 9.73 6.39
N LYS A 45 -14.67 8.75 5.79
CA LYS A 45 -15.50 7.79 6.53
C LYS A 45 -14.71 7.01 7.58
N TYR A 46 -13.48 6.63 7.26
CA TYR A 46 -12.63 5.82 8.13
C TYR A 46 -11.51 6.61 8.82
N ASN A 47 -11.51 7.94 8.69
CA ASN A 47 -10.45 8.82 9.22
C ASN A 47 -9.04 8.34 8.83
N LEU A 48 -8.84 8.06 7.55
CA LEU A 48 -7.59 7.55 6.99
C LEU A 48 -6.68 8.68 6.58
N LYS A 49 -5.39 8.38 6.44
CA LYS A 49 -4.43 9.32 5.86
C LYS A 49 -4.07 8.91 4.45
N ARG A 50 -4.33 9.81 3.49
CA ARG A 50 -3.96 9.62 2.08
C ARG A 50 -2.57 10.19 1.82
N HIS A 51 -1.77 9.50 1.02
CA HIS A 51 -0.43 9.94 0.62
C HIS A 51 -0.44 10.53 -0.80
N GLU A 52 -0.99 11.74 -0.94
CA GLU A 52 -1.29 12.35 -2.24
C GLU A 52 -0.06 12.60 -3.13
N GLU A 53 1.09 12.91 -2.52
CA GLU A 53 2.36 13.06 -3.23
C GLU A 53 2.76 11.74 -3.91
N PHE A 54 2.65 10.63 -3.17
CA PHE A 54 2.91 9.30 -3.70
C PHE A 54 1.92 8.93 -4.81
N ASP A 55 0.63 9.18 -4.59
CA ASP A 55 -0.42 8.94 -5.59
C ASP A 55 -0.13 9.70 -6.90
N SER A 56 0.25 10.98 -6.80
CA SER A 56 0.57 11.84 -7.95
C SER A 56 1.78 11.33 -8.74
N LEU A 57 2.80 10.83 -8.05
CA LEU A 57 4.00 10.27 -8.67
C LEU A 57 3.71 8.95 -9.40
N VAL A 58 2.94 8.05 -8.78
CA VAL A 58 2.62 6.74 -9.35
C VAL A 58 1.60 6.86 -10.49
N ASN A 59 0.55 7.69 -10.34
CA ASN A 59 -0.53 7.78 -11.34
C ASN A 59 -0.11 8.44 -12.67
N LYS A 60 1.12 8.95 -12.78
CA LYS A 60 1.71 9.31 -14.07
C LYS A 60 1.95 8.08 -14.97
N ASN A 61 2.23 6.93 -14.36
CA ASN A 61 2.64 5.70 -15.05
C ASN A 61 1.64 4.54 -14.87
N PHE A 62 0.65 4.67 -13.99
CA PHE A 62 -0.33 3.62 -13.67
C PHE A 62 -1.77 4.14 -13.77
N SER A 63 -2.72 3.21 -13.97
CA SER A 63 -4.14 3.46 -13.72
C SER A 63 -4.36 3.82 -12.24
N LEU A 64 -5.40 4.61 -11.95
CA LEU A 64 -5.70 5.22 -10.65
C LEU A 64 -5.47 4.28 -9.46
N ARG A 65 -4.37 4.54 -8.76
CA ARG A 65 -3.88 3.84 -7.56
C ARG A 65 -3.75 4.83 -6.42
N TYR A 66 -4.12 4.37 -5.23
CA TYR A 66 -4.07 5.18 -4.02
C TYR A 66 -3.32 4.44 -2.91
N LEU A 67 -2.46 5.17 -2.20
CA LEU A 67 -1.80 4.71 -0.97
C LEU A 67 -2.50 5.33 0.24
N ILE A 68 -3.09 4.47 1.08
CA ILE A 68 -3.93 4.88 2.20
C ILE A 68 -3.42 4.27 3.51
N GLU A 69 -3.20 5.10 4.51
CA GLU A 69 -2.70 4.73 5.81
C GLU A 69 -3.83 4.61 6.84
N TRP A 70 -3.90 3.46 7.49
CA TRP A 70 -4.63 3.22 8.72
C TRP A 70 -3.77 3.58 9.92
N GLN A 71 -4.20 4.58 10.67
CA GLN A 71 -3.51 5.02 11.88
C GLN A 71 -3.97 4.18 13.07
N THR A 72 -3.10 3.28 13.53
CA THR A 72 -3.35 2.46 14.73
C THR A 72 -2.06 2.16 15.47
N GLN A 73 -2.19 1.88 16.77
CA GLN A 73 -1.09 1.46 17.64
C GLN A 73 -1.00 -0.06 17.79
N LEU A 74 -2.05 -0.81 17.41
CA LEU A 74 -2.14 -2.26 17.62
C LEU A 74 -2.67 -2.95 16.37
N LYS A 75 -2.14 -4.15 16.10
CA LYS A 75 -2.53 -4.95 14.93
C LYS A 75 -3.98 -5.41 15.02
N ASP A 76 -4.44 -5.76 16.22
CA ASP A 76 -5.79 -6.29 16.45
C ASP A 76 -6.90 -5.24 16.26
N LEU A 77 -6.51 -3.96 16.15
CA LEU A 77 -7.42 -2.86 15.84
C LEU A 77 -7.54 -2.59 14.32
N LEU A 78 -6.79 -3.31 13.50
CA LEU A 78 -6.92 -3.21 12.04
C LEU A 78 -8.21 -3.91 11.59
N PRO A 79 -8.96 -3.33 10.64
CA PRO A 79 -10.24 -3.87 10.22
C PRO A 79 -10.07 -5.15 9.40
N SER A 80 -10.90 -6.16 9.69
CA SER A 80 -11.03 -7.35 8.83
C SER A 80 -11.80 -7.09 7.54
N ASP A 81 -12.54 -5.99 7.48
CA ASP A 81 -13.41 -5.64 6.38
C ASP A 81 -13.67 -4.13 6.34
N ILE A 82 -13.92 -3.61 5.14
CA ILE A 82 -14.41 -2.26 4.92
C ILE A 82 -15.69 -2.31 4.10
N LEU A 83 -16.65 -1.49 4.47
CA LEU A 83 -17.88 -1.25 3.72
C LEU A 83 -17.80 0.09 3.00
N PHE A 84 -17.82 0.07 1.67
CA PHE A 84 -17.79 1.30 0.87
C PHE A 84 -18.71 1.16 -0.34
N ASN A 85 -19.58 2.14 -0.61
CA ASN A 85 -20.55 2.10 -1.71
C ASN A 85 -21.37 0.80 -1.80
N ASN A 86 -21.84 0.29 -0.66
CA ASN A 86 -22.55 -1.00 -0.52
C ASN A 86 -21.73 -2.24 -0.93
N GLU A 87 -20.43 -2.11 -1.15
CA GLU A 87 -19.49 -3.21 -1.33
C GLU A 87 -18.78 -3.50 -0.01
N SER A 88 -18.83 -4.76 0.44
CA SER A 88 -18.02 -5.25 1.56
C SER A 88 -16.74 -5.89 1.01
N ILE A 89 -15.61 -5.46 1.55
CA ILE A 89 -14.28 -5.89 1.11
C ILE A 89 -13.56 -6.46 2.31
N SER A 90 -13.36 -7.76 2.30
CA SER A 90 -12.55 -8.43 3.31
C SER A 90 -11.07 -8.12 3.08
N LEU A 91 -10.40 -7.77 4.18
CA LEU A 91 -9.01 -7.35 4.25
C LEU A 91 -8.21 -8.34 5.10
N ASN A 92 -7.12 -8.83 4.53
CA ASN A 92 -6.13 -9.65 5.23
C ASN A 92 -4.84 -8.85 5.42
N TRP A 93 -4.50 -8.55 6.66
CA TRP A 93 -3.32 -7.74 7.00
C TRP A 93 -2.06 -8.59 7.15
N MET A 94 -1.05 -8.27 6.34
CA MET A 94 0.16 -9.06 6.20
C MET A 94 1.40 -8.19 6.23
N LEU A 95 2.50 -8.74 6.77
CA LEU A 95 3.79 -8.05 6.71
C LEU A 95 4.29 -7.97 5.26
N PHE A 96 5.09 -6.95 4.95
CA PHE A 96 5.64 -6.71 3.62
C PHE A 96 6.16 -7.98 2.90
N PRO A 97 7.07 -8.79 3.48
CA PRO A 97 7.63 -9.93 2.76
C PRO A 97 6.59 -11.00 2.43
N GLN A 98 5.52 -11.12 3.24
CA GLN A 98 4.43 -12.05 3.00
C GLN A 98 3.49 -11.50 1.93
N ALA A 99 3.11 -10.22 2.03
CA ALA A 99 2.21 -9.57 1.09
C ALA A 99 2.76 -9.63 -0.35
N VAL A 100 4.05 -9.31 -0.55
CA VAL A 100 4.68 -9.38 -1.88
C VAL A 100 4.71 -10.79 -2.46
N LYS A 101 4.91 -11.81 -1.63
CA LYS A 101 4.94 -13.22 -2.08
C LYS A 101 3.58 -13.70 -2.55
N LEU A 102 2.51 -13.22 -1.92
CA LEU A 102 1.14 -13.66 -2.22
C LEU A 102 0.57 -12.99 -3.45
N LEU A 103 0.93 -11.74 -3.72
CA LEU A 103 0.56 -11.08 -4.98
C LEU A 103 1.02 -11.93 -6.17
N SER A 104 0.15 -12.14 -7.15
CA SER A 104 0.49 -12.82 -8.41
C SER A 104 0.83 -11.82 -9.52
N ASN A 105 0.24 -10.63 -9.46
CA ASN A 105 0.39 -9.58 -10.47
C ASN A 105 1.69 -8.76 -10.28
N GLY A 106 2.57 -8.78 -11.28
CA GLY A 106 3.85 -8.04 -11.25
C GLY A 106 3.68 -6.52 -11.07
N LYS A 107 2.63 -5.91 -11.65
CA LYS A 107 2.37 -4.47 -11.48
C LYS A 107 1.92 -4.12 -10.07
N GLU A 108 1.24 -5.04 -9.37
CA GLU A 108 0.83 -4.85 -7.97
C GLU A 108 2.00 -5.04 -7.02
N LYS A 109 2.87 -6.03 -7.29
CA LYS A 109 4.13 -6.21 -6.54
C LYS A 109 5.00 -4.96 -6.59
N ASN A 110 5.20 -4.41 -7.79
CA ASN A 110 6.02 -3.21 -7.97
C ASN A 110 5.44 -2.02 -7.21
N PHE A 111 4.11 -1.84 -7.27
CA PHE A 111 3.44 -0.78 -6.52
C PHE A 111 3.62 -0.90 -5.01
N LEU A 112 3.49 -2.12 -4.47
CA LEU A 112 3.69 -2.39 -3.06
C LEU A 112 5.16 -2.16 -2.66
N GLN A 113 6.12 -2.54 -3.48
CA GLN A 113 7.55 -2.27 -3.26
C GLN A 113 7.86 -0.77 -3.24
N LEU A 114 7.29 0.01 -4.17
CA LEU A 114 7.44 1.48 -4.19
C LEU A 114 6.87 2.11 -2.91
N ALA A 115 5.69 1.67 -2.48
CA ALA A 115 5.08 2.16 -1.24
C ALA A 115 5.98 1.90 -0.04
N VAL A 116 6.63 0.75 0.05
CA VAL A 116 7.53 0.41 1.16
C VAL A 116 8.76 1.31 1.18
N GLN A 117 9.32 1.63 0.02
CA GLN A 117 10.43 2.58 -0.06
C GLN A 117 10.00 3.97 0.39
N TYR A 118 8.85 4.43 -0.06
CA TYR A 118 8.27 5.71 0.36
C TYR A 118 8.07 5.78 1.87
N ILE A 119 7.43 4.76 2.46
CA ILE A 119 7.12 4.71 3.89
C ILE A 119 8.41 4.61 4.74
N SER A 120 9.42 3.87 4.26
CA SER A 120 10.67 3.66 4.99
C SER A 120 11.62 4.85 4.93
N ASN A 121 11.69 5.53 3.78
CA ASN A 121 12.68 6.58 3.53
C ASN A 121 12.11 8.00 3.67
N GLY A 122 10.79 8.15 3.85
CA GLY A 122 10.12 9.45 3.92
C GLY A 122 10.02 10.16 2.57
N GLY A 123 10.11 9.42 1.46
CA GLY A 123 10.07 9.96 0.10
C GLY A 123 10.31 8.89 -0.96
N ILE A 124 9.92 9.16 -2.22
CA ILE A 124 10.25 8.30 -3.36
C ILE A 124 11.53 8.83 -4.01
N ASP A 125 12.52 7.95 -4.20
CA ASP A 125 13.64 8.28 -5.08
C ASP A 125 13.11 8.34 -6.53
N GLN A 126 13.11 9.53 -7.13
CA GLN A 126 12.55 9.76 -8.47
C GLN A 126 13.27 8.94 -9.55
N ASN A 127 14.52 8.51 -9.31
CA ASN A 127 15.25 7.62 -10.22
C ASN A 127 14.65 6.22 -10.28
N VAL A 128 13.93 5.80 -9.24
CA VAL A 128 13.26 4.50 -9.15
C VAL A 128 11.96 4.46 -9.97
N ILE A 129 11.28 5.61 -10.11
CA ILE A 129 10.04 5.71 -10.91
C ILE A 129 10.34 5.64 -12.42
N ALA A 130 11.52 6.14 -12.84
CA ALA A 130 11.97 6.11 -14.23
C ALA A 130 12.56 4.75 -14.65
N ALA A 131 13.03 3.95 -13.68
CA ALA A 131 13.49 2.59 -13.88
C ALA A 131 12.30 1.63 -13.87
N ASP A 132 11.52 1.68 -14.94
CA ASP A 132 10.70 0.56 -15.29
C ASP A 132 11.62 -0.69 -15.38
N TYR A 133 11.32 -1.72 -14.59
CA TYR A 133 11.68 -3.11 -14.86
C TYR A 133 13.15 -3.56 -14.81
N ASP A 134 13.79 -3.65 -13.65
CA ASP A 134 14.96 -4.54 -13.56
C ASP A 134 15.14 -5.28 -12.23
N GLU A 135 15.46 -6.57 -12.34
CA GLU A 135 15.87 -7.52 -11.29
C GLU A 135 16.90 -6.95 -10.31
N ALA A 136 17.66 -5.95 -10.76
CA ALA A 136 18.62 -5.17 -9.99
C ALA A 136 17.98 -4.47 -8.77
N PHE A 137 16.74 -3.99 -8.89
CA PHE A 137 16.04 -3.29 -7.81
C PHE A 137 15.69 -4.20 -6.63
N ILE A 138 15.21 -5.42 -6.92
CA ILE A 138 14.90 -6.42 -5.89
C ILE A 138 16.18 -6.83 -5.14
N LYS A 139 17.31 -6.99 -5.84
CA LYS A 139 18.60 -7.30 -5.23
C LYS A 139 19.13 -6.19 -4.32
N VAL A 140 18.90 -4.92 -4.67
CA VAL A 140 19.30 -3.77 -3.85
C VAL A 140 18.45 -3.68 -2.58
N LEU A 141 17.14 -3.92 -2.68
CA LEU A 141 16.23 -3.97 -1.52
C LEU A 141 16.58 -5.11 -0.55
N GLN A 142 16.90 -6.30 -1.05
CA GLN A 142 17.33 -7.43 -0.22
C GLN A 142 18.65 -7.13 0.52
N LYS A 143 19.66 -6.60 -0.18
CA LYS A 143 20.93 -6.24 0.46
C LYS A 143 20.78 -5.24 1.60
N LYS A 144 19.89 -4.27 1.49
CA LYS A 144 19.67 -3.24 2.52
C LYS A 144 18.85 -3.72 3.72
N LEU A 145 18.09 -4.80 3.59
CA LEU A 145 17.28 -5.37 4.68
C LEU A 145 18.05 -6.43 5.48
N ASP A 146 19.06 -7.05 4.86
CA ASP A 146 19.92 -8.08 5.49
C ASP A 146 21.23 -7.50 6.09
N SER A 147 21.45 -6.18 6.01
CA SER A 147 22.59 -5.46 6.62
C SER A 147 22.12 -4.68 7.85
#